data_AF-C3Y5Y1-F1
#
_entry.id   AF-C3Y5Y1-F1
#
_cell.length_a   1.000
_cell.length_b   1.000
_cell.length_c   1.000
_cell.angle_alpha   90.00
_cell.angle_beta   90.00
_cell.angle_gamma   90.00
#
_symmetry.space_group_name_H-M   'P 1'
#
loop_
_entity.id
_entity.type
_entity.pdbx_description
1 polymer ?
#
loop_
_entity_poly.entity_id
_entity_poly.type
_entity_poly.pdbx_seq_one_letter_code
_entity_poly.pdbx_strand_id
1 'polypeptide(L)'
;MRYDFKRLCRSDNYNYRDILAQSICTAATNQLSFVFAIRRNCGGNGDGLTCNAMCASRRAAMIAAVGNQGRTSECFDAVLVYGNRPVLSSDHNTDAGEVGPAAYRYFSRGCTWRANHCGPNYCCCRVR
;
A
#
# COMPACT_ATOMS: atom_id res chain seq x y z
N MET A 1 31.91 15.25 -2.66
CA MET A 1 31.04 14.06 -2.76
C MET A 1 29.66 14.52 -3.19
N ARG A 2 29.27 14.30 -4.45
CA ARG A 2 27.92 14.58 -4.96
C ARG A 2 27.11 13.30 -4.79
N TYR A 3 26.08 13.33 -3.94
CA TYR A 3 25.11 12.24 -3.88
C TYR A 3 24.26 12.31 -5.14
N ASP A 4 24.41 11.32 -6.02
CA ASP A 4 23.57 11.19 -7.21
C ASP A 4 22.26 10.52 -6.80
N PHE A 5 21.21 11.34 -6.63
CA PHE A 5 19.85 10.93 -6.25
C PHE A 5 19.20 10.00 -7.31
N LYS A 6 19.84 9.81 -8.48
CA LYS A 6 19.35 9.00 -9.60
C LYS A 6 19.42 7.47 -9.38
N ARG A 7 20.02 6.97 -8.29
CA ARG A 7 20.16 5.52 -8.04
C ARG A 7 19.07 4.85 -7.21
N LEU A 8 18.07 5.58 -6.71
CA LEU A 8 17.00 4.98 -5.89
C LEU A 8 15.83 4.40 -6.70
N CYS A 9 15.71 4.70 -8.00
CA CYS A 9 14.56 4.30 -8.82
C CYS A 9 14.90 3.39 -10.02
N ARG A 10 15.97 2.59 -9.97
CA ARG A 10 16.19 1.58 -11.02
C ARG A 10 16.96 0.35 -10.53
N SER A 11 16.19 -0.67 -10.16
CA SER A 11 16.56 -2.09 -10.18
C SER A 11 15.22 -2.86 -10.21
N ASP A 12 15.23 -4.08 -10.73
CA ASP A 12 14.07 -4.89 -11.18
C ASP A 12 13.04 -5.29 -10.10
N ASN A 13 12.90 -4.51 -9.02
CA ASN A 13 12.01 -4.68 -7.86
C ASN A 13 11.06 -3.49 -7.61
N TYR A 14 10.96 -2.51 -8.53
CA TYR A 14 10.11 -1.33 -8.35
C TYR A 14 8.65 -1.60 -8.74
N ASN A 15 7.89 -2.20 -7.83
CA ASN A 15 6.44 -2.28 -8.01
C ASN A 15 5.81 -0.96 -7.58
N TYR A 16 5.60 -0.05 -8.54
CA TYR A 16 5.00 1.28 -8.29
C TYR A 16 3.68 1.19 -7.51
N ARG A 17 2.96 0.06 -7.60
CA ARG A 17 1.70 -0.14 -6.89
C ARG A 17 1.91 -0.30 -5.38
N ASP A 18 2.94 -1.03 -4.95
CA ASP A 18 3.26 -1.17 -3.53
C ASP A 18 3.71 0.18 -2.97
N ILE A 19 4.55 0.91 -3.71
CA ILE A 19 5.03 2.24 -3.30
C ILE A 19 3.90 3.25 -3.22
N LEU A 20 3.01 3.28 -4.23
CA LEU A 20 1.83 4.14 -4.23
C LEU A 20 0.88 3.81 -3.07
N ALA A 21 0.60 2.52 -2.84
CA ALA A 21 -0.23 2.08 -1.73
C ALA A 21 0.39 2.47 -0.37
N GLN A 22 1.69 2.23 -0.17
CA GLN A 22 2.42 2.61 1.04
C GLN A 22 2.34 4.12 1.27
N SER A 23 2.53 4.91 0.22
CA SER A 23 2.45 6.38 0.28
C SER A 23 1.05 6.85 0.68
N ILE A 24 0.00 6.31 0.04
CA ILE A 24 -1.39 6.65 0.36
C ILE A 24 -1.73 6.26 1.81
N CYS A 25 -1.40 5.03 2.23
CA CYS A 25 -1.68 4.59 3.60
C CYS A 25 -0.96 5.47 4.63
N THR A 26 0.31 5.82 4.37
CA THR A 26 1.10 6.68 5.28
C THR A 26 0.50 8.08 5.35
N ALA A 27 0.07 8.67 4.24
CA ALA A 27 -0.60 9.97 4.22
C ALA A 27 -2.01 9.94 4.85
N ALA A 28 -2.66 8.77 4.84
CA ALA A 28 -4.02 8.59 5.34
C ALA A 28 -4.12 8.46 6.85
N THR A 29 -3.04 8.09 7.55
CA THR A 29 -3.11 7.95 9.01
C THR A 29 -3.30 9.31 9.68
N ASN A 30 -4.17 9.37 10.67
CA ASN A 30 -4.39 10.53 11.53
C ASN A 30 -3.75 10.38 12.91
N GLN A 31 -2.91 9.35 13.10
CA GLN A 31 -2.29 9.01 14.37
C GLN A 31 -0.83 8.63 14.19
N LEU A 32 -0.01 8.99 15.18
CA LEU A 32 1.38 8.53 15.28
C LEU A 32 1.38 7.00 15.36
N SER A 33 1.92 6.36 14.32
CA SER A 33 1.94 4.91 14.18
C SER A 33 2.91 4.47 13.09
N PHE A 34 3.32 3.20 13.13
CA PHE A 34 4.01 2.56 12.01
C PHE A 34 2.98 2.08 10.99
N VAL A 35 3.08 2.52 9.75
CA VAL A 35 2.09 2.22 8.71
C VAL A 35 2.63 1.23 7.70
N PHE A 36 1.81 0.23 7.34
CA PHE A 36 2.11 -0.78 6.33
C PHE A 36 0.96 -0.87 5.34
N ALA A 37 1.29 -0.84 4.04
CA ALA A 37 0.38 -1.25 2.99
C ALA A 37 0.57 -2.74 2.70
N ILE A 38 -0.41 -3.56 3.05
CA ILE A 38 -0.37 -5.01 2.81
C ILE A 38 -1.17 -5.34 1.56
N ARG A 39 -0.50 -5.85 0.54
CA ARG A 39 -1.13 -6.34 -0.69
C ARG A 39 -2.00 -7.57 -0.43
N ARG A 40 -3.19 -7.60 -1.01
CA ARG A 40 -4.08 -8.77 -1.02
C ARG A 40 -3.82 -9.66 -2.24
N ASN A 41 -3.97 -10.96 -2.05
CA ASN A 41 -4.05 -11.93 -3.13
C ASN A 41 -5.50 -12.03 -3.63
N CYS A 42 -5.74 -11.51 -4.82
CA CYS A 42 -7.05 -11.49 -5.47
C CYS A 42 -7.33 -12.67 -6.41
N GLY A 43 -6.50 -13.72 -6.41
CA GLY A 43 -6.78 -14.91 -7.22
C GLY A 43 -8.07 -15.61 -6.80
N GLY A 44 -8.59 -16.53 -7.63
CA GLY A 44 -9.77 -17.33 -7.28
C GLY A 44 -9.62 -18.13 -5.98
N ASN A 45 -8.39 -18.52 -5.64
CA ASN A 45 -7.99 -19.10 -4.36
C ASN A 45 -7.14 -18.10 -3.53
N GLY A 46 -7.51 -16.83 -3.60
CA GLY A 46 -6.82 -15.73 -2.94
C GLY A 46 -6.86 -15.82 -1.42
N ASP A 47 -6.40 -14.78 -0.72
CA ASP A 47 -6.39 -14.80 0.75
C ASP A 47 -7.79 -14.90 1.37
N GLY A 48 -8.83 -14.42 0.67
CA GLY A 48 -10.22 -14.42 1.15
C GLY A 48 -10.43 -13.56 2.40
N LEU A 49 -9.41 -12.83 2.85
CA LEU A 49 -9.42 -12.11 4.12
C LEU A 49 -9.98 -10.70 3.92
N THR A 50 -10.75 -10.22 4.88
CA THR A 50 -10.98 -8.77 5.02
C THR A 50 -9.67 -8.09 5.42
N CYS A 51 -9.56 -6.78 5.18
CA CYS A 51 -8.36 -6.06 5.61
C CYS A 51 -8.18 -6.05 7.14
N ASN A 52 -9.26 -6.09 7.92
CA ASN A 52 -9.18 -6.32 9.37
C ASN A 52 -8.47 -7.64 9.69
N ALA A 53 -8.88 -8.74 9.05
CA ALA A 53 -8.25 -10.05 9.26
C ALA A 53 -6.81 -10.07 8.73
N MET A 54 -6.53 -9.36 7.63
CA MET A 54 -5.18 -9.21 7.09
C MET A 54 -4.25 -8.52 8.10
N CYS A 55 -4.62 -7.34 8.61
CA CYS A 55 -3.79 -6.61 9.57
C CYS A 55 -3.60 -7.38 10.87
N ALA A 56 -4.63 -8.11 11.34
CA ALA A 56 -4.53 -8.97 12.51
C ALA A 56 -3.57 -10.15 12.30
N SER A 57 -3.71 -10.88 11.18
CA SER A 57 -2.87 -12.05 10.88
C SER A 57 -1.39 -11.70 10.62
N ARG A 58 -1.11 -10.46 10.20
CA ARG A 58 0.26 -9.96 9.95
C ARG A 58 0.85 -9.19 11.12
N ARG A 59 0.16 -9.08 12.26
CA ARG A 59 0.59 -8.34 13.45
C ARG A 59 2.03 -8.64 13.87
N ALA A 60 2.37 -9.91 14.06
CA ALA A 60 3.69 -10.31 14.52
C ALA A 60 4.79 -9.89 13.54
N ALA A 61 4.56 -10.05 12.24
CA ALA A 61 5.50 -9.65 11.20
C ALA A 61 5.68 -8.13 11.14
N MET A 62 4.59 -7.35 11.25
CA MET A 62 4.67 -5.90 11.28
C MET A 62 5.43 -5.38 12.51
N ILE A 63 5.18 -5.94 13.70
CA ILE A 63 5.89 -5.59 14.94
C ILE A 63 7.39 -5.92 14.81
N ALA A 64 7.74 -7.09 14.28
CA ALA A 64 9.12 -7.48 14.05
C ALA A 64 9.83 -6.52 13.07
N ALA A 65 9.14 -6.08 12.02
CA ALA A 65 9.70 -5.17 11.01
C ALA A 65 10.10 -3.79 11.55
N VAL A 66 9.53 -3.36 12.69
CA VAL A 66 9.86 -2.09 13.35
C VAL A 66 10.64 -2.29 14.65
N GLY A 67 11.38 -3.40 14.75
CA GLY A 67 12.25 -3.66 15.91
C GLY A 67 11.47 -3.89 17.20
N ASN A 68 10.31 -4.56 17.11
CA ASN A 68 9.38 -4.81 18.22
C ASN A 68 8.79 -3.55 18.86
N GLN A 69 8.74 -2.44 18.11
CA GLN A 69 8.05 -1.23 18.53
C GLN A 69 6.55 -1.35 18.25
N GLY A 70 5.75 -1.00 19.26
CA GLY A 70 4.28 -1.14 19.23
C GLY A 70 3.77 -2.54 19.57
N ARG A 71 2.48 -2.63 19.87
CA ARG A 71 1.84 -3.84 20.43
C ARG A 71 0.58 -4.25 19.69
N THR A 72 -0.18 -3.31 19.17
CA THR A 72 -1.50 -3.53 18.57
C THR A 72 -1.45 -3.27 17.08
N SER A 73 -2.32 -3.97 16.33
CA SER A 73 -2.43 -3.81 14.88
C SER A 73 -3.89 -3.62 14.50
N GLU A 74 -4.16 -2.67 13.62
CA GLU A 74 -5.51 -2.45 13.08
C GLU A 74 -5.47 -2.01 11.62
N CYS A 75 -6.56 -2.26 10.91
CA CYS A 75 -6.83 -1.62 9.63
C CYS A 75 -7.50 -0.27 9.87
N PHE A 76 -7.08 0.77 9.18
CA PHE A 76 -7.69 2.10 9.28
C PHE A 76 -8.15 2.67 7.92
N ASP A 77 -7.64 2.13 6.82
CA ASP A 77 -8.03 2.47 5.45
C ASP A 77 -7.78 1.26 4.53
N ALA A 78 -8.33 1.27 3.32
CA ALA A 78 -8.01 0.30 2.30
C ALA A 78 -8.10 0.95 0.91
N VAL A 79 -7.25 0.50 -0.01
CA VAL A 79 -7.13 1.12 -1.33
C VAL A 79 -7.16 0.09 -2.45
N LEU A 80 -7.72 0.48 -3.59
CA LEU A 80 -7.54 -0.20 -4.86
C LEU A 80 -6.54 0.61 -5.67
N VAL A 81 -5.33 0.08 -5.86
CA VAL A 81 -4.39 0.61 -6.85
C VAL A 81 -4.67 -0.07 -8.18
N TYR A 82 -5.02 0.73 -9.19
CA TYR A 82 -5.35 0.23 -10.51
C TYR A 82 -4.12 -0.32 -11.22
N GLY A 83 -4.27 -1.50 -11.81
CA GLY A 83 -3.31 -2.01 -12.78
C GLY A 83 -3.50 -1.44 -14.17
N ASN A 84 -2.53 -1.72 -15.05
CA ASN A 84 -2.57 -1.37 -16.48
C ASN A 84 -2.82 0.13 -16.73
N ARG A 85 -2.35 0.99 -15.82
CA ARG A 85 -2.29 2.44 -16.01
C ARG A 85 -0.90 2.85 -16.48
N PRO A 86 -0.78 3.92 -17.29
CA PRO A 86 0.51 4.47 -17.66
C PRO A 86 1.34 4.79 -16.42
N VAL A 87 2.58 4.29 -16.41
CA VAL A 87 3.61 4.79 -15.52
C VAL A 87 4.28 5.91 -16.29
N LEU A 88 4.13 7.14 -15.81
CA LEU A 88 4.70 8.32 -16.47
C LEU A 88 6.23 8.25 -16.44
N SER A 89 6.85 8.87 -17.43
CA SER A 89 8.30 8.98 -17.52
C SER A 89 8.91 9.55 -16.23
N SER A 90 10.14 9.12 -15.94
CA SER A 90 10.94 9.71 -14.87
C SER A 90 11.58 11.04 -15.26
N ASP A 91 11.56 11.39 -16.55
CA ASP A 91 11.90 12.72 -17.04
C ASP A 91 10.76 13.70 -16.80
N HIS A 92 11.06 14.88 -16.28
CA HIS A 92 10.05 15.84 -15.82
C HIS A 92 9.16 16.39 -16.95
N ASN A 93 9.71 16.54 -18.16
CA ASN A 93 9.00 17.16 -19.27
C ASN A 93 8.25 16.13 -20.12
N THR A 94 8.74 14.89 -20.12
CA THR A 94 8.08 13.78 -20.81
C THR A 94 6.80 13.40 -20.06
N ASP A 95 5.67 13.33 -20.78
CA ASP A 95 4.32 13.07 -20.25
C ASP A 95 3.76 14.17 -19.31
N ALA A 96 4.29 15.39 -19.41
CA ALA A 96 3.72 16.54 -18.70
C ALA A 96 2.26 16.78 -19.12
N GLY A 97 1.34 16.76 -18.15
CA GLY A 97 -0.10 16.91 -18.38
C GLY A 97 -0.86 15.59 -18.63
N GLU A 98 -0.16 14.47 -18.73
CA GLU A 98 -0.79 13.16 -18.92
C GLU A 98 -1.31 12.56 -17.61
N VAL A 99 -2.32 11.67 -17.73
CA VAL A 99 -2.90 10.98 -16.57
C VAL A 99 -2.03 9.80 -16.16
N GLY A 100 -1.45 9.89 -14.96
CA GLY A 100 -0.61 8.85 -14.38
C GLY A 100 -1.36 7.74 -13.63
N PRO A 101 -0.69 7.10 -12.65
CA PRO A 101 -1.28 6.07 -11.81
C PRO A 101 -2.55 6.56 -11.09
N ALA A 102 -3.52 5.65 -10.93
CA ALA A 102 -4.77 5.91 -10.24
C ALA A 102 -4.94 4.97 -9.04
N ALA A 103 -5.56 5.49 -7.99
CA ALA A 103 -5.99 4.70 -6.85
C ALA A 103 -7.37 5.15 -6.36
N TYR A 104 -8.18 4.20 -5.90
CA TYR A 104 -9.46 4.45 -5.24
C TYR A 104 -9.33 4.16 -3.74
N ARG A 105 -9.75 5.10 -2.90
CA ARG A 105 -9.73 4.95 -1.43
C ARG A 105 -11.10 4.52 -0.93
N TYR A 106 -11.13 3.44 -0.15
CA TYR A 106 -12.34 2.93 0.47
C TYR A 106 -12.58 3.48 1.88
N PHE A 107 -11.60 4.19 2.44
CA PHE A 107 -11.61 4.63 3.83
C PHE A 107 -11.77 3.44 4.79
N SER A 108 -12.19 3.71 6.03
CA SER A 108 -12.39 2.68 7.05
C SER A 108 -13.42 1.61 6.65
N ARG A 109 -14.37 1.92 5.75
CA ARG A 109 -15.35 0.94 5.24
C ARG A 109 -14.70 -0.17 4.41
N GLY A 110 -13.54 0.10 3.81
CA GLY A 110 -12.76 -0.91 3.10
C GLY A 110 -12.18 -2.00 4.01
N CYS A 111 -12.01 -1.71 5.31
CA CYS A 111 -11.43 -2.65 6.27
C CYS A 111 -12.27 -3.92 6.47
N THR A 112 -13.59 -3.82 6.33
CA THR A 112 -14.53 -4.93 6.47
C THR A 112 -14.94 -5.54 5.13
N TRP A 113 -14.45 -5.00 4.00
CA TRP A 113 -14.86 -5.44 2.67
C TRP A 113 -14.38 -6.87 2.39
N ARG A 114 -15.32 -7.76 2.06
CA ARG A 114 -15.03 -9.14 1.63
C ARG A 114 -14.77 -9.15 0.12
N ALA A 115 -13.73 -9.87 -0.31
CA ALA A 115 -13.35 -9.93 -1.71
C ALA A 115 -14.38 -10.72 -2.53
N ASN A 116 -15.45 -10.06 -2.98
CA ASN A 116 -16.32 -10.56 -4.04
C ASN A 116 -15.71 -10.22 -5.42
N HIS A 117 -14.96 -9.11 -5.45
CA HIS A 117 -14.08 -8.63 -6.51
C HIS A 117 -12.80 -8.09 -5.85
N CYS A 118 -11.68 -8.01 -6.57
CA CYS A 118 -10.33 -7.68 -6.03
C CYS A 118 -10.19 -6.30 -5.34
N GLY A 119 -11.22 -5.47 -5.26
CA GLY A 119 -11.17 -4.17 -4.59
C GLY A 119 -11.68 -4.23 -3.16
N PRO A 120 -10.99 -3.66 -2.14
CA PRO A 120 -9.63 -3.09 -2.18
C PRO A 120 -8.56 -4.16 -2.40
N ASN A 121 -7.44 -3.84 -3.07
CA ASN A 121 -6.30 -4.77 -3.28
C ASN A 121 -5.10 -4.50 -2.36
N TYR A 122 -5.16 -3.44 -1.55
CA TYR A 122 -4.24 -3.19 -0.44
C TYR A 122 -4.99 -2.79 0.83
N CYS A 123 -4.48 -3.25 1.96
CA CYS A 123 -4.93 -2.91 3.30
C CYS A 123 -3.97 -1.91 3.93
N CYS A 124 -4.47 -0.78 4.43
CA CYS A 124 -3.68 0.14 5.23
C CYS A 124 -3.74 -0.30 6.70
N CYS A 125 -2.67 -0.94 7.13
CA CYS A 125 -2.49 -1.42 8.49
C CYS A 125 -1.61 -0.44 9.27
N ARG A 126 -1.89 -0.27 10.55
CA ARG A 126 -1.00 0.44 11.46
C ARG A 126 -0.66 -0.38 12.69
N VAL A 127 0.54 -0.17 13.21
CA VAL A 127 1.01 -0.70 14.49
C VAL A 127 1.30 0.44 15.47
N ARG A 128 0.87 0.26 16.71
CA ARG A 128 1.05 1.17 17.85
C ARG A 128 1.22 0.41 19.15
#